data_AF-A0A497AFA1-F1
#
_entry.id   AF-A0A497AFA1-F1
#
_cell.length_a   1.000
_cell.length_b   1.000
_cell.length_c   1.000
_cell.angle_alpha   90.00
_cell.angle_beta   90.00
_cell.angle_gamma   90.00
#
_symmetry.space_group_name_H-M   'P 1'
#
loop_
_entity.id
_entity.type
_entity.pdbx_description
1 polymer ?
#
loop_
_entity_poly.entity_id
_entity_poly.type
_entity_poly.pdbx_seq_one_letter_code
_entity_poly.pdbx_strand_id
1 'polypeptide(L)'
;SEHGAEFDVIHASPPCQAYTGMRRITLSRFGTAPEHPDLIAATRMALRATGRAYVIENVQGSPLYTLIILCGAALGLSHLARHRHFESNVLLFAPPCQHRRNEYTIGVYGSRPDGRRVSYRQHRLCRVANSLEEARDEMGIDWMTWDEITQAVPPVYTEYIGRQLLAARRGQ
;
A
#
# COMPACT_ATOMS: atom_id res chain seq x y z
N SER A 1 8.34 9.20 20.17
CA SER A 1 7.68 8.05 20.80
C SER A 1 6.89 8.45 22.04
N GLU A 2 6.61 9.74 22.26
CA GLU A 2 6.05 10.28 23.50
C GLU A 2 4.72 9.64 23.93
N HIS A 3 3.83 9.37 22.97
CA HIS A 3 2.52 8.74 23.23
C HIS A 3 2.41 7.30 22.72
N GLY A 4 3.49 6.73 22.15
CA GLY A 4 3.42 5.42 21.49
C GLY A 4 3.08 4.28 22.45
N ALA A 5 3.41 4.44 23.73
CA ALA A 5 3.09 3.47 24.76
C ALA A 5 1.60 3.48 25.16
N GLU A 6 0.83 4.53 24.85
CA GLU A 6 -0.59 4.62 25.21
C GLU A 6 -1.49 3.76 24.31
N PHE A 7 -0.97 3.39 23.13
CA PHE A 7 -1.70 2.55 22.18
C PHE A 7 -1.34 1.08 22.32
N ASP A 8 -2.35 0.26 22.07
CA ASP A 8 -2.21 -1.19 22.04
C ASP A 8 -1.54 -1.69 20.76
N VAL A 9 -1.90 -1.08 19.64
CA VAL A 9 -1.36 -1.41 18.32
C VAL A 9 -1.10 -0.12 17.56
N ILE A 10 0.01 -0.08 16.84
CA ILE A 10 0.42 1.10 16.07
C ILE A 10 0.57 0.71 14.59
N HIS A 11 -0.16 1.40 13.72
CA HIS A 11 0.07 1.34 12.27
C HIS A 11 0.84 2.56 11.81
N ALA A 12 1.85 2.38 10.96
CA ALA A 12 2.59 3.47 10.35
C ALA A 12 2.81 3.26 8.85
N SER A 13 2.70 4.34 8.07
CA SER A 13 3.00 4.37 6.64
C SER A 13 4.01 5.50 6.35
N PRO A 14 5.30 5.31 6.64
CA PRO A 14 6.32 6.33 6.38
C PRO A 14 6.39 6.67 4.88
N PRO A 15 6.83 7.90 4.51
CA PRO A 15 6.94 8.34 3.13
C PRO A 15 7.61 7.30 2.21
N CYS A 16 7.00 7.02 1.06
CA CYS A 16 7.40 5.93 0.16
C CYS A 16 8.07 6.40 -1.14
N GLN A 17 8.13 7.71 -1.38
CA GLN A 17 8.50 8.32 -2.66
C GLN A 17 9.91 7.90 -3.11
N ALA A 18 10.83 7.69 -2.16
CA ALA A 18 12.18 7.18 -2.41
C ALA A 18 12.21 5.77 -3.06
N TYR A 19 11.14 5.00 -2.91
CA TYR A 19 11.06 3.57 -3.27
C TYR A 19 10.04 3.26 -4.38
N THR A 20 9.34 4.27 -4.90
CA THR A 20 8.30 4.04 -5.93
C THR A 20 8.88 3.56 -7.26
N GLY A 21 8.09 2.77 -8.00
CA GLY A 21 8.41 2.42 -9.38
C GLY A 21 8.53 3.64 -10.29
N MET A 22 7.78 4.72 -10.01
CA MET A 22 7.87 5.98 -10.74
C MET A 22 9.27 6.59 -10.62
N ARG A 23 9.86 6.64 -9.42
CA ARG A 23 11.22 7.13 -9.23
C ARG A 23 12.23 6.35 -10.05
N ARG A 24 12.11 5.02 -10.11
CA ARG A 24 12.97 4.16 -10.93
C ARG A 24 12.86 4.50 -12.43
N ILE A 25 11.64 4.75 -12.91
CA ILE A 25 11.41 5.18 -14.30
C ILE A 25 12.02 6.55 -14.55
N THR A 26 11.82 7.52 -13.64
CA THR A 26 12.39 8.87 -13.73
C THR A 26 13.91 8.83 -13.81
N LEU A 27 14.58 8.10 -12.90
CA LEU A 27 16.02 7.90 -12.93
C LEU A 27 16.50 7.29 -14.25
N SER A 28 15.82 6.24 -14.72
CA SER A 28 16.18 5.58 -15.98
C SER A 28 15.99 6.48 -17.21
N ARG A 29 15.03 7.41 -17.19
CA ARG A 29 14.73 8.29 -18.33
C ARG A 29 15.52 9.59 -18.33
N PHE A 30 15.77 10.15 -17.16
CA PHE A 30 16.31 11.51 -17.00
C PHE A 30 17.66 11.54 -16.27
N GLY A 31 18.16 10.41 -15.77
CA GLY A 31 19.42 10.32 -15.03
C GLY A 31 19.37 10.86 -13.60
N THR A 32 18.33 11.62 -13.25
CA THR A 32 18.12 12.21 -11.92
C THR A 32 16.68 12.02 -11.46
N ALA A 33 16.46 12.07 -10.15
CA ALA A 33 15.13 12.10 -9.55
C ALA A 33 15.19 12.87 -8.23
N PRO A 34 14.08 13.50 -7.80
CA PRO A 34 14.02 14.20 -6.53
C PRO A 34 14.44 13.31 -5.35
N GLU A 35 15.14 13.91 -4.40
CA GLU A 35 15.40 13.28 -3.12
C GLU A 35 14.14 13.29 -2.27
N HIS A 36 13.93 12.17 -1.57
CA HIS A 36 12.82 12.00 -0.66
C HIS A 36 13.36 11.37 0.63
N PRO A 37 12.90 11.82 1.81
CA PRO A 37 13.40 11.30 3.07
C PRO A 37 13.07 9.81 3.19
N ASP A 38 14.06 9.01 3.58
CA ASP A 38 13.83 7.64 4.01
C ASP A 38 13.64 7.60 5.53
N LEU A 39 12.39 7.46 5.95
CA LEU A 39 12.03 7.40 7.36
C LEU A 39 11.75 5.97 7.84
N ILE A 40 11.88 4.93 7.01
CA ILE A 40 11.49 3.57 7.38
C ILE A 40 12.31 3.06 8.57
N ALA A 41 13.63 3.22 8.53
CA ALA A 41 14.50 2.78 9.63
C ALA A 41 14.20 3.52 10.94
N ALA A 42 14.03 4.84 10.87
CA ALA A 42 13.68 5.67 12.03
C ALA A 42 12.30 5.31 12.60
N THR A 43 11.29 5.14 11.74
CA THR A 43 9.95 4.68 12.14
C THR A 43 10.01 3.32 12.83
N ARG A 44 10.74 2.36 12.26
CA ARG A 44 10.90 1.03 12.86
C ARG A 44 11.55 1.10 14.24
N MET A 45 12.62 1.87 14.39
CA MET A 45 13.27 2.07 15.69
C MET A 45 12.31 2.66 16.72
N ALA A 46 11.56 3.70 16.35
CA ALA A 46 10.59 4.34 17.22
C ALA A 46 9.46 3.38 17.65
N LEU A 47 8.97 2.54 16.73
CA LEU A 47 7.94 1.53 17.02
C LEU A 47 8.47 0.41 17.92
N ARG A 48 9.69 -0.07 17.68
CA ARG A 48 10.31 -1.08 18.55
C ARG A 48 10.49 -0.58 19.97
N ALA A 49 10.85 0.70 20.14
CA ALA A 49 11.03 1.31 21.44
C ALA A 49 9.72 1.41 22.26
N THR A 50 8.54 1.29 21.64
CA THR A 50 7.27 1.29 22.40
C THR A 50 6.98 -0.06 23.05
N GLY A 51 7.60 -1.16 22.58
CA GLY A 51 7.26 -2.52 22.99
C GLY A 51 5.85 -2.98 22.58
N ARG A 52 5.13 -2.20 21.76
CA ARG A 52 3.76 -2.50 21.32
C ARG A 52 3.73 -3.36 20.06
N ALA A 53 2.57 -3.96 19.79
CA ALA A 53 2.30 -4.54 18.48
C ALA A 53 2.33 -3.42 17.43
N TYR A 54 2.96 -3.66 16.29
CA TYR A 54 3.03 -2.67 15.23
C TYR A 54 2.91 -3.27 13.84
N VAL A 55 2.49 -2.45 12.90
CA VAL A 55 2.47 -2.73 11.47
C VAL A 55 3.08 -1.53 10.74
N ILE A 56 4.02 -1.78 9.83
CA ILE A 56 4.58 -0.76 8.93
C ILE A 56 4.20 -1.12 7.51
N GLU A 57 3.52 -0.21 6.82
CA GLU A 57 3.15 -0.36 5.42
C GLU A 57 4.06 0.48 4.52
N ASN A 58 4.41 -0.08 3.35
CA ASN A 58 5.07 0.67 2.30
C ASN A 58 4.94 -0.02 0.92
N VAL A 59 5.51 0.61 -0.10
CA VAL A 59 5.54 0.10 -1.47
C VAL A 59 6.52 -1.07 -1.65
N GLN A 60 6.33 -1.84 -2.71
CA GLN A 60 7.27 -2.86 -3.15
C GLN A 60 8.65 -2.27 -3.43
N GLY A 61 9.71 -2.93 -2.94
CA GLY A 61 11.10 -2.50 -3.11
C GLY A 61 11.61 -1.55 -2.01
N SER A 62 10.77 -1.23 -1.03
CA SER A 62 11.19 -0.59 0.21
C SER A 62 12.01 -1.54 1.09
N PRO A 63 12.89 -1.03 1.98
CA PRO A 63 13.69 -1.82 2.93
C PRO A 63 12.86 -2.35 4.12
N LEU A 64 11.59 -2.72 3.89
CA LEU A 64 10.76 -3.39 4.88
C LEU A 64 11.18 -4.85 5.05
N TYR A 65 11.18 -5.34 6.28
CA TYR A 65 11.18 -6.78 6.56
C TYR A 65 9.76 -7.31 6.27
N THR A 66 9.47 -7.47 4.99
CA THR A 66 8.12 -7.80 4.51
C THR A 66 7.70 -9.15 5.07
N LEU A 67 6.65 -9.14 5.90
CA LEU A 67 6.01 -10.34 6.43
C LEU A 67 4.88 -10.80 5.51
N ILE A 68 4.04 -9.87 5.07
CA ILE A 68 2.93 -10.14 4.14
C ILE A 68 2.87 -9.10 3.02
N ILE A 69 2.23 -9.49 1.93
CA ILE A 69 1.88 -8.61 0.80
C ILE A 69 0.37 -8.72 0.59
N LEU A 70 -0.33 -7.59 0.58
CA LEU A 70 -1.76 -7.54 0.25
C LEU A 70 -1.99 -6.97 -1.14
N CYS A 71 -2.98 -7.54 -1.83
CA CYS A 71 -3.44 -7.15 -3.17
C CYS A 71 -4.95 -6.92 -3.13
N GLY A 72 -5.44 -5.87 -3.78
CA GLY A 72 -6.84 -5.44 -3.67
C GLY A 72 -7.80 -6.51 -4.17
N ALA A 73 -7.50 -7.06 -5.34
CA ALA A 73 -8.26 -8.17 -5.90
C ALA A 73 -8.31 -9.42 -5.00
N ALA A 74 -7.32 -9.64 -4.13
CA ALA A 74 -7.35 -10.76 -3.18
C ALA A 74 -8.26 -10.51 -1.98
N LEU A 75 -8.69 -9.26 -1.77
CA LEU A 75 -9.57 -8.81 -0.69
C LEU A 75 -10.92 -8.28 -1.22
N GLY A 76 -11.29 -8.65 -2.46
CA GLY A 76 -12.60 -8.31 -3.04
C GLY A 76 -12.64 -7.02 -3.87
N LEU A 77 -11.53 -6.29 -4.01
CA LEU A 77 -11.43 -5.13 -4.91
C LEU A 77 -11.00 -5.60 -6.30
N SER A 78 -11.98 -6.12 -7.05
CA SER A 78 -11.78 -6.98 -8.21
C SER A 78 -10.76 -6.47 -9.23
N HIS A 79 -10.71 -5.18 -9.57
CA HIS A 79 -9.78 -4.69 -10.59
C HIS A 79 -8.52 -4.02 -10.00
N LEU A 80 -8.39 -3.95 -8.68
CA LEU A 80 -7.31 -3.27 -8.00
C LEU A 80 -6.06 -4.15 -7.84
N ALA A 81 -5.05 -3.88 -8.67
CA ALA A 81 -3.72 -4.48 -8.56
C ALA A 81 -2.75 -3.63 -7.71
N ARG A 82 -3.18 -3.19 -6.53
CA ARG A 82 -2.36 -2.38 -5.60
C ARG A 82 -1.63 -3.27 -4.59
N HIS A 83 -0.38 -3.62 -4.86
CA HIS A 83 0.42 -4.40 -3.90
C HIS A 83 1.02 -3.48 -2.85
N ARG A 84 0.78 -3.79 -1.58
CA ARG A 84 1.44 -3.16 -0.44
C ARG A 84 2.11 -4.19 0.44
N HIS A 85 3.33 -3.85 0.86
CA HIS A 85 4.16 -4.68 1.71
C HIS A 85 3.94 -4.24 3.16
N PHE A 86 3.86 -5.21 4.05
CA PHE A 86 3.65 -4.98 5.46
C PHE A 86 4.73 -5.70 6.28
N GLU A 87 5.41 -4.95 7.14
CA GLU A 87 6.25 -5.45 8.21
C GLU A 87 5.45 -5.44 9.51
N SER A 88 5.58 -6.47 10.34
CA SER A 88 4.95 -6.51 11.66
C SER A 88 5.78 -7.36 12.63
N ASN A 89 5.66 -7.07 13.93
CA ASN A 89 6.15 -7.94 15.01
C ASN A 89 5.08 -8.94 15.49
N VAL A 90 3.87 -8.90 14.93
CA VAL A 90 2.83 -9.90 15.13
C VAL A 90 2.76 -10.75 13.86
N LEU A 91 2.56 -12.06 14.03
CA LEU A 91 2.38 -12.94 12.88
C LEU A 91 1.09 -12.57 12.14
N LEU A 92 1.21 -12.32 10.84
CA LEU A 92 0.10 -12.00 9.96
C LEU A 92 0.10 -12.97 8.77
N PHE A 93 -1.08 -13.22 8.24
CA PHE A 93 -1.32 -14.01 7.04
C PHE A 93 -1.89 -13.12 5.95
N ALA A 94 -1.68 -13.50 4.70
CA ALA A 94 -2.29 -12.86 3.55
C ALA A 94 -2.83 -13.92 2.57
N PRO A 95 -3.96 -13.66 1.92
CA PRO A 95 -4.42 -14.51 0.84
C PRO A 95 -3.47 -14.40 -0.36
N PRO A 96 -3.40 -15.45 -1.21
CA PRO A 96 -2.62 -15.38 -2.43
C PRO A 96 -3.17 -14.27 -3.34
N CYS A 97 -2.26 -13.58 -4.02
CA CYS A 97 -2.60 -12.52 -4.96
C CYS A 97 -3.53 -13.02 -6.10
N GLN A 98 -4.64 -12.31 -6.34
CA GLN A 98 -5.66 -12.73 -7.31
C GLN A 98 -5.83 -11.82 -8.52
N HIS A 99 -5.18 -10.65 -8.60
CA HIS A 99 -5.43 -9.69 -9.71
C HIS A 99 -5.09 -10.26 -11.09
N ARG A 100 -4.22 -11.28 -11.16
CA ARG A 100 -3.89 -12.00 -12.40
C ARG A 100 -5.03 -12.88 -12.93
N ARG A 101 -6.15 -13.01 -12.20
CA ARG A 101 -7.35 -13.68 -12.68
C ARG A 101 -8.27 -12.73 -13.44
N ASN A 102 -8.16 -11.42 -13.22
CA ASN A 102 -9.06 -10.41 -13.78
C ASN A 102 -8.58 -9.92 -15.15
N GLU A 103 -9.47 -9.92 -16.15
CA GLU A 103 -9.14 -9.60 -17.55
C GLU A 103 -8.38 -8.28 -17.70
N TYR A 104 -8.71 -7.33 -16.82
CA TYR A 104 -8.05 -6.06 -16.71
C TYR A 104 -7.88 -5.61 -15.26
N THR A 105 -6.99 -4.63 -15.07
CA THR A 105 -6.75 -3.96 -13.79
C THR A 105 -6.88 -2.44 -13.93
N ILE A 106 -7.39 -1.80 -12.89
CA ILE A 106 -7.54 -0.36 -12.79
C ILE A 106 -6.45 0.17 -11.84
N GLY A 107 -5.68 1.13 -12.35
CA GLY A 107 -4.64 1.84 -11.64
C GLY A 107 -5.16 3.13 -11.03
N VAL A 108 -5.00 3.27 -9.72
CA VAL A 108 -5.22 4.54 -9.00
C VAL A 108 -3.86 5.16 -8.70
N TYR A 109 -3.30 5.82 -9.71
CA TYR A 109 -2.01 6.51 -9.70
C TYR A 109 -1.86 7.48 -10.87
N GLY A 110 -0.85 8.34 -10.81
CA GLY A 110 -0.60 9.39 -11.81
C GLY A 110 -1.26 10.71 -11.43
N SER A 111 -1.16 11.71 -12.29
CA SER A 111 -1.57 13.08 -11.99
C SER A 111 -3.07 13.35 -12.16
N ARG A 112 -3.80 12.47 -12.86
CA ARG A 112 -5.24 12.61 -13.08
C ARG A 112 -5.88 11.29 -13.51
N PRO A 113 -7.19 11.10 -13.32
CA PRO A 113 -7.93 10.01 -13.93
C PRO A 113 -8.15 10.31 -15.42
N ASP A 114 -7.47 9.59 -16.30
CA ASP A 114 -7.53 9.82 -17.75
C ASP A 114 -7.76 8.54 -18.57
N GLY A 115 -8.06 7.41 -17.92
CA GLY A 115 -8.37 6.15 -18.60
C GLY A 115 -7.22 5.58 -19.43
N ARG A 116 -6.02 6.19 -19.40
CA ARG A 116 -4.96 5.85 -20.34
C ARG A 116 -4.49 4.43 -20.10
N ARG A 117 -4.26 3.71 -21.21
CA ARG A 117 -3.66 2.37 -21.16
C ARG A 117 -2.20 2.47 -20.70
N VAL A 118 -1.84 1.62 -19.76
CA VAL A 118 -0.51 1.54 -19.14
C VAL A 118 0.15 0.17 -19.36
N SER A 119 -0.60 -0.83 -19.85
CA SER A 119 -0.02 -2.09 -20.30
C SER A 119 0.45 -2.05 -21.76
N TYR A 120 1.57 -2.72 -22.05
CA TYR A 120 2.00 -3.01 -23.42
C TYR A 120 1.12 -4.10 -24.05
N ARG A 121 1.05 -4.12 -25.39
CA ARG A 121 0.13 -4.97 -26.18
C ARG A 121 0.17 -6.47 -25.84
N GLN A 122 1.29 -6.98 -25.33
CA GLN A 122 1.47 -8.39 -24.93
C GLN A 122 1.06 -8.72 -23.49
N HIS A 123 0.69 -7.73 -22.67
CA HIS A 123 0.29 -7.93 -21.27
C HIS A 123 -1.20 -7.65 -21.07
N ARG A 124 -1.78 -8.26 -20.02
CA ARG A 124 -3.16 -8.05 -19.57
C ARG A 124 -3.49 -6.55 -19.53
N LEU A 125 -4.73 -6.18 -19.85
CA LEU A 125 -5.12 -4.79 -19.94
C LEU A 125 -4.92 -4.11 -18.57
N CYS A 126 -4.13 -3.05 -18.54
CA CYS A 126 -3.99 -2.17 -17.38
C CYS A 126 -4.26 -0.75 -17.87
N ARG A 127 -5.13 -0.04 -17.16
CA ARG A 127 -5.43 1.37 -17.42
C ARG A 127 -5.50 2.15 -16.12
N VAL A 128 -5.28 3.45 -16.20
CA VAL A 128 -5.62 4.36 -15.10
C VAL A 128 -7.15 4.45 -14.98
N ALA A 129 -7.66 4.79 -13.80
CA ALA A 129 -9.08 5.11 -13.63
C ALA A 129 -9.52 6.23 -14.61
N ASN A 130 -10.77 6.16 -15.08
CA ASN A 130 -11.39 7.11 -16.00
C ASN A 130 -11.89 8.37 -15.27
N SER A 131 -12.27 8.23 -14.01
CA SER A 131 -12.77 9.31 -13.16
C SER A 131 -12.28 9.14 -11.72
N LEU A 132 -12.45 10.19 -10.90
CA LEU A 132 -12.26 10.08 -9.47
C LEU A 132 -13.25 9.09 -8.84
N GLU A 133 -14.50 9.10 -9.29
CA GLU A 133 -15.55 8.18 -8.83
C GLU A 133 -15.16 6.71 -9.03
N GLU A 134 -14.67 6.34 -10.23
CA GLU A 134 -14.21 4.97 -10.48
C GLU A 134 -13.03 4.57 -9.58
N ALA A 135 -12.13 5.51 -9.28
CA ALA A 135 -11.05 5.26 -8.34
C ALA A 135 -11.53 5.11 -6.89
N ARG A 136 -12.55 5.87 -6.49
CA ARG A 136 -13.18 5.78 -5.17
C ARG A 136 -13.86 4.44 -4.97
N ASP A 137 -14.62 3.99 -5.98
CA ASP A 137 -15.27 2.67 -5.98
C ASP A 137 -14.23 1.55 -5.90
N GLU A 138 -13.20 1.60 -6.74
CA GLU A 138 -12.19 0.55 -6.82
C GLU A 138 -11.30 0.46 -5.55
N MET A 139 -11.11 1.58 -4.86
CA MET A 139 -10.35 1.62 -3.60
C MET A 139 -11.22 1.42 -2.36
N GLY A 140 -12.55 1.51 -2.48
CA GLY A 140 -13.48 1.56 -1.35
C GLY A 140 -13.28 2.79 -0.47
N ILE A 141 -13.04 3.95 -1.06
CA ILE A 141 -12.77 5.22 -0.37
C ILE A 141 -13.56 6.34 -1.07
N ASP A 142 -14.66 6.83 -0.48
CA ASP A 142 -15.51 7.85 -1.13
C ASP A 142 -15.16 9.31 -0.75
N TRP A 143 -14.35 9.52 0.28
CA TRP A 143 -14.09 10.84 0.86
C TRP A 143 -12.84 11.56 0.33
N MET A 144 -11.95 10.87 -0.38
CA MET A 144 -10.66 11.42 -0.83
C MET A 144 -10.70 12.09 -2.20
N THR A 145 -9.88 13.12 -2.39
CA THR A 145 -9.52 13.70 -3.69
C THR A 145 -8.55 12.79 -4.46
N TRP A 146 -8.26 13.11 -5.73
CA TRP A 146 -7.32 12.33 -6.55
C TRP A 146 -5.90 12.29 -5.94
N ASP A 147 -5.40 13.43 -5.49
CA ASP A 147 -4.06 13.52 -4.93
C ASP A 147 -3.92 12.71 -3.63
N GLU A 148 -4.99 12.64 -2.84
CA GLU A 148 -5.04 11.85 -1.60
C GLU A 148 -5.17 10.34 -1.90
N ILE A 149 -6.14 9.95 -2.74
CA ILE A 149 -6.46 8.52 -2.97
C ILE A 149 -5.31 7.78 -3.68
N THR A 150 -4.51 8.48 -4.49
CA THR A 150 -3.33 7.87 -5.13
C THR A 150 -2.23 7.51 -4.13
N GLN A 151 -2.19 8.15 -2.96
CA GLN A 151 -1.25 7.82 -1.88
C GLN A 151 -1.83 6.82 -0.88
N ALA A 152 -3.15 6.71 -0.79
CA ALA A 152 -3.85 5.91 0.22
C ALA A 152 -3.71 4.39 0.09
N VAL A 153 -3.93 3.66 1.17
CA VAL A 153 -4.15 2.20 1.16
C VAL A 153 -5.64 1.94 1.31
N PRO A 154 -6.23 0.97 0.58
CA PRO A 154 -7.64 0.63 0.72
C PRO A 154 -8.02 0.27 2.17
N PRO A 155 -9.16 0.73 2.72
CA PRO A 155 -9.57 0.45 4.10
C PRO A 155 -9.70 -1.05 4.40
N VAL A 156 -10.06 -1.86 3.41
CA VAL A 156 -10.14 -3.32 3.54
C VAL A 156 -8.80 -3.96 3.94
N TYR A 157 -7.66 -3.31 3.64
CA TYR A 157 -6.33 -3.82 4.02
C TYR A 157 -6.13 -3.65 5.53
N THR A 158 -6.42 -2.45 6.03
CA THR A 158 -6.32 -2.15 7.46
C THR A 158 -7.35 -2.92 8.27
N GLU A 159 -8.55 -3.15 7.74
CA GLU A 159 -9.57 -3.99 8.37
C GLU A 159 -9.12 -5.46 8.45
N TYR A 160 -8.58 -6.01 7.34
CA TYR A 160 -8.08 -7.38 7.28
C TYR A 160 -6.93 -7.62 8.28
N ILE A 161 -5.99 -6.68 8.37
CA ILE A 161 -4.89 -6.73 9.34
C ILE A 161 -5.41 -6.55 10.77
N GLY A 162 -6.32 -5.59 11.00
CA GLY A 162 -6.93 -5.31 12.30
C GLY A 162 -7.63 -6.52 12.90
N ARG A 163 -8.38 -7.29 12.09
CA ARG A 163 -9.02 -8.54 12.52
C ARG A 163 -8.01 -9.57 13.04
N GLN A 164 -6.86 -9.72 12.38
CA GLN A 164 -5.81 -10.66 12.80
C GLN A 164 -5.14 -10.21 14.10
N LEU A 165 -4.88 -8.90 14.24
CA LEU A 165 -4.30 -8.33 15.46
C LEU A 165 -5.23 -8.50 16.67
N LEU A 166 -6.54 -8.29 16.48
CA LEU A 166 -7.54 -8.54 17.52
C LEU A 166 -7.60 -10.01 17.92
N ALA A 167 -7.51 -10.93 16.96
CA ALA A 167 -7.49 -12.37 17.25
C ALA A 167 -6.23 -12.79 18.02
N ALA A 168 -5.05 -12.27 17.62
CA ALA A 168 -3.79 -12.58 18.29
C ALA A 168 -3.75 -12.11 19.76
N ARG A 169 -4.43 -11.01 20.07
CA ARG A 169 -4.54 -10.46 21.44
C ARG A 169 -5.50 -11.22 22.35
N ARG A 170 -6.52 -11.87 21.80
CA ARG A 170 -7.47 -12.68 22.59
C ARG A 170 -6.90 -14.04 23.01
N GLY A 171 -5.79 -14.45 22.42
CA GLY A 171 -5.09 -15.70 22.74
C GLY A 171 -3.90 -15.55 23.68
N GLN A 172 -3.64 -14.34 24.19
CA GLN A 172 -2.68 -14.05 25.25
C GLN A 172 -3.41 -13.90 26.59
#